data_AF-A0A7V1ZI59-F1
#
_entry.id   AF-A0A7V1ZI59-F1
#
_cell.length_a   1.000
_cell.length_b   1.000
_cell.length_c   1.000
_cell.angle_alpha   90.00
_cell.angle_beta   90.00
_cell.angle_gamma   90.00
#
_symmetry.space_group_name_H-M   'P 1'
#
loop_
_entity.id
_entity.type
_entity.pdbx_description
1 polymer ?
#
loop_
_entity_poly.entity_id
_entity_poly.type
_entity_poly.pdbx_seq_one_letter_code
_entity_poly.pdbx_strand_id
1 'polypeptide(L)'
;MLKELEAIDTSPIEQLQSLKAEQLTLKERLDRMVAMKDRVSPEVYTRVRKDYEARFAALESQARPLLDKARREYARLKAVVTELERKLNAARLAKEEVEFRNALGEYTQSQFAELLAQAEGEVAEVEGHLAEAGALRQRFLEAVLSESELEGGAAPPPPPSHAKAEEAAAPPPSVEAT
;
A
#
# COMPACT_ATOMS: atom_id res chain seq x y z
N MET A 1 -2.82 -19.48 -2.14
CA MET A 1 -3.91 -18.49 -2.13
C MET A 1 -4.32 -18.16 -0.72
N LEU A 2 -5.12 -18.96 0.00
CA LEU A 2 -5.35 -18.73 1.44
C LEU A 2 -4.04 -18.64 2.22
N LYS A 3 -3.14 -19.61 2.00
CA LYS A 3 -1.78 -19.62 2.57
C LYS A 3 -0.93 -18.40 2.21
N GLU A 4 -1.19 -17.77 1.07
CA GLU A 4 -0.46 -16.55 0.65
C GLU A 4 -1.03 -15.32 1.37
N LEU A 5 -2.34 -15.28 1.63
CA LEU A 5 -2.95 -14.26 2.49
C LEU A 5 -2.48 -14.42 3.94
N GLU A 6 -2.44 -15.64 4.46
CA GLU A 6 -1.95 -15.95 5.82
C GLU A 6 -0.46 -15.60 6.01
N ALA A 7 0.32 -15.59 4.93
CA ALA A 7 1.74 -15.24 4.96
C ALA A 7 2.01 -13.72 5.01
N ILE A 8 0.96 -12.89 4.85
CA ILE A 8 1.09 -11.43 4.92
C ILE A 8 1.28 -11.03 6.39
N ASP A 9 2.42 -10.41 6.69
CA ASP A 9 2.73 -9.97 8.05
C ASP A 9 1.90 -8.72 8.42
N THR A 10 1.02 -8.86 9.42
CA THR A 10 0.20 -7.77 9.95
C THR A 10 0.85 -7.03 11.12
N SER A 11 1.98 -7.49 11.63
CA SER A 11 2.64 -6.84 12.77
C SER A 11 3.03 -5.37 12.52
N PRO A 12 3.43 -4.93 11.30
CA PRO A 12 3.74 -3.53 11.06
C PRO A 12 2.52 -2.62 11.15
N ILE A 13 1.36 -3.09 10.66
CA ILE A 13 0.13 -2.28 10.67
C ILE A 13 -0.48 -2.18 12.07
N GLU A 14 -0.36 -3.21 12.90
CA GLU A 14 -0.78 -3.17 14.31
C GLU A 14 0.05 -2.14 15.11
N GLN A 15 1.35 -2.09 14.87
CA GLN A 15 2.22 -1.08 15.49
C GLN A 15 1.93 0.34 14.97
N LEU A 16 1.69 0.48 13.67
CA LEU A 16 1.30 1.77 13.07
C LEU A 16 -0.02 2.30 13.63
N GLN A 17 -1.00 1.45 13.91
CA GLN A 17 -2.25 1.87 14.55
C GLN A 17 -2.02 2.51 15.92
N SER A 18 -1.13 1.96 16.74
CA SER A 18 -0.77 2.55 18.03
C SER A 18 -0.11 3.92 17.85
N LEU A 19 0.89 4.01 16.98
CA LEU A 19 1.60 5.27 16.71
C LEU A 19 0.67 6.34 16.14
N LYS A 20 -0.26 5.96 15.26
CA LYS A 20 -1.28 6.85 14.68
C LYS A 20 -2.18 7.43 15.77
N ALA A 21 -2.66 6.63 16.72
CA ALA A 21 -3.50 7.11 17.81
C ALA A 21 -2.76 8.15 18.69
N GLU A 22 -1.48 7.91 18.98
CA GLU A 22 -0.63 8.85 19.71
C GLU A 22 -0.39 10.14 18.92
N GLN A 23 -0.09 10.03 17.63
CA GLN A 23 0.09 11.18 16.73
C GLN A 23 -1.17 12.06 16.66
N LEU A 24 -2.36 11.45 16.53
CA LEU A 24 -3.62 12.19 16.53
C LEU A 24 -3.85 12.92 17.86
N THR A 25 -3.55 12.26 18.98
CA THR A 25 -3.65 12.88 20.32
C THR A 25 -2.71 14.09 20.45
N LEU A 26 -1.47 13.99 19.96
CA LEU A 26 -0.53 15.11 19.99
C LEU A 26 -0.98 16.24 19.07
N LYS A 27 -1.52 15.92 17.90
CA LYS A 27 -2.07 16.90 16.95
C LYS A 27 -3.22 17.69 17.56
N GLU A 28 -4.18 17.01 18.18
CA GLU A 28 -5.28 17.69 18.88
C GLU A 28 -4.77 18.61 20.00
N ARG A 29 -3.73 18.21 20.74
CA ARG A 29 -3.13 19.04 21.78
C ARG A 29 -2.47 20.28 21.19
N LEU A 30 -1.72 20.14 20.09
CA LEU A 30 -1.11 21.26 19.37
C LEU A 30 -2.18 22.24 18.86
N ASP A 31 -3.29 21.73 18.32
CA ASP A 31 -4.41 22.55 17.86
C ASP A 31 -5.06 23.33 19.02
N ARG A 32 -5.29 22.66 20.16
CA ARG A 32 -5.80 23.32 21.38
C ARG A 32 -4.84 24.38 21.90
N MET A 33 -3.53 24.15 21.81
CA MET A 33 -2.53 25.13 22.22
C MET A 33 -2.63 26.42 21.40
N VAL A 34 -2.87 26.32 20.09
CA VAL A 34 -3.06 27.50 19.23
C VAL A 34 -4.25 28.34 19.71
N ALA A 35 -5.36 27.71 20.10
CA ALA A 35 -6.53 28.41 20.63
C ALA A 35 -6.30 29.09 21.99
N MET A 36 -5.31 28.63 22.76
CA MET A 36 -5.00 29.14 24.10
C MET A 36 -3.77 30.04 24.14
N LYS A 37 -3.16 30.37 22.98
CA LYS A 37 -1.87 31.06 22.90
C LYS A 37 -1.84 32.39 23.67
N ASP A 38 -2.95 33.13 23.68
CA ASP A 38 -3.03 34.46 24.31
C ASP A 38 -3.23 34.41 25.83
N ARG A 39 -3.40 33.21 26.40
CA ARG A 39 -3.56 32.99 27.85
C ARG A 39 -2.24 32.80 28.60
N VAL A 40 -1.13 32.68 27.87
CA VAL A 40 0.20 32.41 28.42
C VAL A 40 1.22 33.34 27.78
N SER A 41 2.41 33.45 28.37
CA SER A 41 3.48 34.23 27.74
C SER A 41 3.95 33.56 26.44
N PRO A 42 4.44 34.33 25.44
CA PRO A 42 4.97 33.80 24.20
C PRO A 42 6.09 32.76 24.41
N GLU A 43 6.94 32.95 25.43
CA GLU A 43 8.04 32.05 25.77
C GLU A 43 7.52 30.70 26.27
N VAL A 44 6.49 30.72 27.14
CA VAL A 44 5.84 29.50 27.64
C VAL A 44 5.19 28.73 26.50
N TYR A 45 4.42 29.43 25.65
CA TYR A 45 3.80 28.83 24.46
C TYR A 45 4.84 28.15 23.57
N THR A 46 5.91 28.88 23.22
CA THR A 46 6.98 28.39 22.34
C THR A 46 7.68 27.16 22.91
N ARG A 47 8.03 27.18 24.20
CA ARG A 47 8.73 26.05 24.85
C ARG A 47 7.88 24.79 24.88
N VAL A 48 6.61 24.92 25.26
CA VAL A 48 5.70 23.77 25.34
C VAL A 48 5.39 23.23 23.94
N ARG A 49 5.20 24.11 22.95
CA ARG A 49 4.93 23.71 21.57
C ARG A 49 6.10 22.91 21.00
N LYS A 50 7.33 23.38 21.23
CA LYS A 50 8.55 22.69 20.81
C LYS A 50 8.67 21.28 21.41
N ASP A 51 8.27 21.08 22.66
CA ASP A 51 8.27 19.75 23.29
C ASP A 51 7.26 18.80 22.60
N TYR A 52 6.05 19.28 22.32
CA TYR A 52 5.06 18.49 21.57
C TYR A 52 5.49 18.18 20.14
N GLU A 53 6.05 19.15 19.42
CA GLU A 53 6.61 18.97 18.07
C GLU A 53 7.77 17.95 18.07
N ALA A 54 8.64 17.98 19.07
CA ALA A 54 9.74 17.02 19.20
C ALA A 54 9.22 15.59 19.44
N ARG A 55 8.19 15.42 20.29
CA ARG A 55 7.54 14.11 20.50
C ARG A 55 6.85 13.61 19.24
N PHE A 56 6.18 14.49 18.51
CA PHE A 56 5.55 14.15 17.23
C PHE A 56 6.59 13.67 16.21
N ALA A 57 7.68 14.40 16.03
CA ALA A 57 8.78 14.01 15.15
C ALA A 57 9.43 12.67 15.55
N ALA A 58 9.52 12.38 16.85
CA ALA A 58 10.01 11.09 17.34
C ALA A 58 9.08 9.93 16.93
N LEU A 59 7.75 10.11 17.03
CA LEU A 59 6.77 9.13 16.57
C LEU A 59 6.84 8.93 15.05
N GLU A 60 7.00 10.00 14.26
CA GLU A 60 7.20 9.88 12.82
C GLU A 60 8.46 9.07 12.48
N SER A 61 9.55 9.30 13.20
CA SER A 61 10.79 8.53 13.01
C SER A 61 10.61 7.04 13.33
N GLN A 62 9.76 6.69 14.29
CA GLN A 62 9.42 5.30 14.61
C GLN A 62 8.48 4.69 13.58
N ALA A 63 7.54 5.47 13.03
CA ALA A 63 6.57 5.02 12.04
C ALA A 63 7.21 4.72 10.68
N ARG A 64 8.23 5.48 10.26
CA ARG A 64 8.91 5.32 8.95
C ARG A 64 9.30 3.87 8.60
N PRO A 65 10.11 3.16 9.40
CA PRO A 65 10.49 1.78 9.06
C PRO A 65 9.29 0.81 9.05
N LEU A 66 8.25 1.09 9.84
CA LEU A 66 7.02 0.30 9.85
C LEU A 66 6.18 0.55 8.60
N LEU A 67 6.09 1.80 8.13
CA LEU A 67 5.47 2.16 6.85
C LEU A 67 6.16 1.46 5.70
N ASP A 68 7.49 1.42 5.67
CA ASP A 68 8.23 0.73 4.60
C ASP A 68 7.98 -0.78 4.60
N LYS A 69 7.82 -1.40 5.77
CA LYS A 69 7.38 -2.80 5.89
C LYS A 69 5.95 -2.97 5.41
N ALA A 70 5.02 -2.15 5.90
CA ALA A 70 3.62 -2.19 5.54
C ALA A 70 3.41 -2.01 4.02
N ARG A 71 4.17 -1.12 3.36
CA ARG A 71 4.15 -0.96 1.90
C ARG A 71 4.48 -2.24 1.15
N ARG A 72 5.51 -2.98 1.59
CA ARG A 72 5.91 -4.24 0.96
C ARG A 72 4.83 -5.31 1.12
N GLU A 73 4.28 -5.43 2.33
CA GLU A 73 3.20 -6.38 2.59
C GLU A 73 1.91 -6.01 1.85
N TYR A 74 1.61 -4.71 1.75
CA TYR A 74 0.47 -4.21 0.98
C TYR A 74 0.62 -4.46 -0.52
N ALA A 75 1.83 -4.30 -1.08
CA ALA A 75 2.11 -4.65 -2.47
C ALA A 75 1.92 -6.15 -2.74
N ARG A 76 2.33 -7.02 -1.80
CA ARG A 76 2.06 -8.45 -1.87
C ARG A 76 0.55 -8.75 -1.83
N LEU A 77 -0.18 -8.10 -0.92
CA LEU A 77 -1.64 -8.22 -0.86
C LEU A 77 -2.30 -7.85 -2.20
N LYS A 78 -1.89 -6.73 -2.82
CA LYS A 78 -2.40 -6.31 -4.14
C LYS A 78 -2.14 -7.37 -5.21
N ALA A 79 -0.94 -7.96 -5.22
CA ALA A 79 -0.62 -9.04 -6.17
C ALA A 79 -1.51 -10.28 -5.95
N VAL A 80 -1.74 -10.68 -4.70
CA VAL A 80 -2.64 -11.80 -4.37
C VAL A 80 -4.08 -11.50 -4.80
N VAL A 81 -4.58 -10.28 -4.57
CA VAL A 81 -5.91 -9.86 -5.02
C VAL A 81 -6.04 -9.95 -6.54
N THR A 82 -5.07 -9.43 -7.29
CA THR A 82 -5.07 -9.52 -8.76
C THR A 82 -5.10 -10.97 -9.26
N GLU A 83 -4.34 -11.87 -8.62
CA GLU A 83 -4.37 -13.28 -8.97
C GLU A 83 -5.70 -13.96 -8.63
N LEU A 84 -6.32 -13.60 -7.51
CA LEU A 84 -7.65 -14.09 -7.13
C LEU A 84 -8.73 -13.60 -8.09
N GLU A 85 -8.69 -12.33 -8.50
CA GLU A 85 -9.63 -11.77 -9.50
C GLU A 85 -9.51 -12.50 -10.84
N ARG A 86 -8.28 -12.79 -11.28
CA ARG A 86 -8.03 -13.59 -12.49
C ARG A 86 -8.62 -14.99 -12.37
N LYS A 87 -8.44 -15.64 -11.21
CA LYS A 87 -9.00 -16.98 -10.94
C LYS A 87 -10.51 -16.97 -10.89
N LEU A 88 -11.12 -15.95 -10.28
CA LEU A 88 -12.56 -15.81 -10.22
C LEU A 88 -13.15 -15.69 -11.63
N ASN A 89 -12.52 -14.88 -12.48
CA ASN A 89 -12.95 -14.76 -13.86
C ASN A 89 -12.84 -16.11 -14.61
N ALA A 90 -11.73 -16.83 -14.44
CA ALA A 90 -11.56 -18.15 -15.05
C ALA A 90 -12.61 -19.17 -14.56
N ALA A 91 -12.91 -19.20 -13.26
CA ALA A 91 -13.92 -20.09 -12.68
C ALA A 91 -15.34 -19.76 -13.20
N ARG A 92 -15.66 -18.46 -13.35
CA ARG A 92 -16.93 -18.01 -13.93
C ARG A 92 -17.07 -18.41 -15.39
N LEU A 93 -16.01 -18.26 -16.19
CA LEU A 93 -16.00 -18.72 -17.58
C LEU A 93 -16.16 -20.23 -17.68
N ALA A 94 -15.52 -21.00 -16.80
CA ALA A 94 -15.68 -22.45 -16.76
C ALA A 94 -17.12 -22.85 -16.40
N LYS A 95 -17.75 -22.16 -15.44
CA LYS A 95 -19.18 -22.34 -15.13
C LYS A 95 -20.06 -22.06 -16.36
N GLU A 96 -19.85 -20.91 -17.02
CA GLU A 96 -20.61 -20.53 -18.22
C GLU A 96 -20.45 -21.56 -19.35
N GLU A 97 -19.25 -22.11 -19.54
CA GLU A 97 -18.99 -23.17 -20.51
C GLU A 97 -19.77 -24.46 -20.20
N VAL A 98 -19.83 -24.87 -18.92
CA VAL A 98 -20.63 -26.02 -18.48
C VAL A 98 -22.12 -25.80 -18.77
N GLU A 99 -22.65 -24.62 -18.44
CA GLU A 99 -24.04 -24.26 -18.72
C GLU A 99 -24.34 -24.24 -20.22
N PHE A 100 -23.42 -23.70 -21.03
CA PHE A 100 -23.58 -23.63 -22.47
C PHE A 100 -23.57 -25.02 -23.12
N ARG A 101 -22.61 -25.89 -22.76
CA ARG A 101 -22.57 -27.29 -23.25
C ARG A 101 -23.80 -28.08 -22.85
N ASN A 102 -24.32 -27.86 -21.64
CA ASN A 102 -25.60 -28.45 -21.23
C ASN A 102 -26.75 -28.00 -22.13
N ALA A 103 -26.82 -26.70 -22.47
CA ALA A 103 -27.84 -26.17 -23.37
C ALA A 103 -27.77 -26.75 -24.79
N LEU A 104 -26.58 -27.20 -25.22
CA LEU A 104 -26.37 -27.94 -26.47
C LEU A 104 -26.76 -29.43 -26.37
N GLY A 105 -27.12 -29.91 -25.19
CA GLY A 105 -27.52 -31.30 -24.95
C GLY A 105 -26.36 -32.27 -24.77
N GLU A 106 -25.15 -31.78 -24.47
CA GLU A 106 -23.95 -32.62 -24.31
C GLU A 106 -23.95 -33.44 -23.01
N TYR A 107 -24.76 -33.06 -22.01
CA TYR A 107 -24.80 -33.70 -20.70
C TYR A 107 -26.17 -34.31 -20.38
N THR A 108 -26.15 -35.41 -19.62
CA THR A 108 -27.35 -35.81 -18.88
C THR A 108 -27.60 -34.85 -17.72
N GLN A 109 -28.83 -34.84 -17.20
CA GLN A 109 -29.17 -34.00 -16.05
C GLN A 109 -28.30 -34.26 -14.81
N SER A 110 -27.89 -35.52 -14.58
CA SER A 110 -27.02 -35.86 -13.45
C SER A 110 -25.59 -35.37 -13.66
N GLN A 111 -25.03 -35.55 -14.87
CA GLN A 111 -23.70 -35.06 -15.22
C GLN A 111 -23.63 -33.53 -15.12
N PHE A 112 -24.65 -32.85 -15.65
CA PHE A 112 -24.73 -31.39 -15.56
C PHE A 112 -24.80 -30.92 -14.11
N ALA A 113 -25.63 -31.55 -13.26
CA ALA A 113 -25.74 -31.16 -11.86
C ALA A 113 -24.40 -31.30 -11.10
N GLU A 114 -23.65 -32.37 -11.35
CA GLU A 114 -22.32 -32.57 -10.75
C GLU A 114 -21.31 -31.53 -11.22
N LEU A 115 -21.22 -31.30 -12.54
CA LEU A 115 -20.28 -30.31 -13.12
C LEU A 115 -20.62 -28.88 -12.69
N LEU A 116 -21.92 -28.54 -12.66
CA LEU A 116 -22.37 -27.23 -12.21
C LEU A 116 -22.04 -27.00 -10.74
N ALA A 117 -22.32 -27.98 -9.86
CA ALA A 117 -21.99 -27.88 -8.44
C ALA A 117 -20.48 -27.72 -8.22
N GLN A 118 -19.64 -28.42 -8.99
CA GLN A 118 -18.19 -28.24 -8.94
C GLN A 118 -17.80 -26.81 -9.33
N ALA A 119 -18.27 -26.31 -10.47
CA ALA A 119 -17.94 -24.98 -10.96
C ALA A 119 -18.44 -23.88 -10.00
N GLU A 120 -19.62 -24.05 -9.40
CA GLU A 120 -20.14 -23.15 -8.37
C GLU A 120 -19.31 -23.19 -7.08
N GLY A 121 -18.83 -24.37 -6.68
CA GLY A 121 -17.92 -24.52 -5.56
C GLY A 121 -16.60 -23.77 -5.77
N GLU A 122 -16.01 -23.88 -6.96
CA GLU A 122 -14.78 -23.16 -7.31
C GLU A 122 -14.98 -21.65 -7.31
N VAL A 123 -16.10 -21.14 -7.85
CA VAL A 123 -16.45 -19.72 -7.80
C VAL A 123 -16.58 -19.25 -6.34
N ALA A 124 -17.35 -19.98 -5.53
CA ALA A 124 -17.60 -19.62 -4.13
C ALA A 124 -16.31 -19.63 -3.30
N GLU A 125 -15.41 -20.58 -3.53
CA GLU A 125 -14.11 -20.64 -2.85
C GLU A 125 -13.26 -19.40 -3.14
N VAL A 126 -13.15 -19.00 -4.42
CA VAL A 126 -12.35 -17.83 -4.81
C VAL A 126 -12.99 -16.52 -4.31
N GLU A 127 -14.32 -16.42 -4.33
CA GLU A 127 -15.05 -15.28 -3.76
C GLU A 127 -14.81 -15.16 -2.24
N GLY A 128 -14.78 -16.28 -1.51
CA GLY A 128 -14.42 -16.30 -0.09
C GLY A 128 -13.01 -15.75 0.16
N HIS A 129 -12.02 -16.22 -0.60
CA HIS A 129 -10.66 -15.70 -0.51
C HIS A 129 -10.55 -14.20 -0.85
N LEU A 130 -11.32 -13.70 -1.83
CA LEU A 130 -11.37 -12.28 -2.16
C LEU A 130 -11.98 -11.46 -1.02
N ALA A 131 -13.02 -11.98 -0.35
CA ALA A 131 -13.62 -11.31 0.80
C ALA A 131 -12.62 -11.18 1.96
N GLU A 132 -11.86 -12.24 2.25
CA GLU A 132 -10.79 -12.21 3.25
C GLU A 132 -9.66 -11.24 2.89
N ALA A 133 -9.22 -11.25 1.63
CA ALA A 133 -8.23 -10.30 1.13
C ALA A 133 -8.73 -8.85 1.24
N GLY A 134 -10.01 -8.61 0.99
CA GLY A 134 -10.68 -7.32 1.15
C GLY A 134 -10.71 -6.86 2.62
N ALA A 135 -11.03 -7.76 3.55
CA ALA A 135 -10.98 -7.47 4.98
C ALA A 135 -9.55 -7.15 5.45
N LEU A 136 -8.56 -7.89 4.96
CA LEU A 136 -7.15 -7.60 5.24
C LEU A 136 -6.73 -6.24 4.67
N ARG A 137 -7.12 -5.93 3.43
CA ARG A 137 -6.87 -4.61 2.81
C ARG A 137 -7.42 -3.48 3.69
N GLN A 138 -8.63 -3.64 4.21
CA GLN A 138 -9.24 -2.66 5.10
C GLN A 138 -8.41 -2.42 6.37
N ARG A 139 -7.87 -3.49 7.00
CA ARG A 139 -6.97 -3.37 8.17
C ARG A 139 -5.71 -2.57 7.86
N PHE A 140 -5.12 -2.73 6.67
CA PHE A 140 -3.99 -1.92 6.23
C PHE A 140 -4.35 -0.44 6.12
N LEU A 141 -5.51 -0.12 5.53
CA LEU A 141 -5.97 1.26 5.35
C LEU A 141 -6.26 1.96 6.69
N GLU A 142 -6.79 1.23 7.67
CA GLU A 142 -7.06 1.75 9.00
C GLU A 142 -5.79 2.14 9.77
N ALA A 143 -4.65 1.50 9.46
CA ALA A 143 -3.37 1.75 10.11
C ALA A 143 -2.65 3.02 9.62
N VAL A 144 -3.08 3.60 8.50
CA VAL A 144 -2.45 4.78 7.89
C VAL A 144 -3.43 5.95 7.81
N LEU A 145 -2.92 7.16 7.58
CA LEU A 145 -3.76 8.36 7.41
C LEU A 145 -4.35 8.42 6.00
N SER A 146 -3.64 7.86 5.01
CA SER A 146 -4.11 7.78 3.63
C SER A 146 -3.51 6.59 2.89
N GLU A 147 -4.23 6.05 1.90
CA GLU A 147 -3.77 4.93 1.08
C GLU A 147 -2.46 5.24 0.34
N SER A 148 -2.21 6.51 -0.02
CA SER A 148 -0.97 6.93 -0.67
C SER A 148 0.29 6.68 0.17
N GLU A 149 0.17 6.58 1.49
CA GLU A 149 1.26 6.20 2.38
C GLU A 149 1.68 4.73 2.18
N LEU A 150 0.79 3.87 1.68
CA LEU A 150 1.05 2.47 1.36
C LEU A 150 1.42 2.27 -0.11
N GLU A 151 1.06 3.21 -1.00
CA GLU A 151 1.39 3.16 -2.43
C GLU A 151 2.75 3.81 -2.77
N GLY A 152 3.32 4.58 -1.83
CA GLY A 152 4.58 5.31 -2.00
C GLY A 152 5.82 4.40 -2.07
N GLY A 153 6.17 3.97 -3.27
CA GLY A 153 7.31 3.08 -3.54
C GLY A 153 8.21 3.48 -4.73
N ALA A 154 8.51 4.78 -4.94
CA ALA A 154 9.79 5.29 -5.45
C ALA A 154 9.80 6.82 -5.37
N ALA A 155 10.70 7.42 -4.58
CA ALA A 155 11.18 8.74 -4.96
C ALA A 155 12.03 8.54 -6.23
N PRO A 156 11.86 9.34 -7.30
CA PRO A 156 12.77 9.25 -8.44
C PRO A 156 14.21 9.45 -7.94
N PRO A 157 15.20 8.71 -8.49
CA PRO A 157 16.59 8.95 -8.14
C PRO A 157 16.88 10.45 -8.34
N PRO A 158 17.65 11.10 -7.45
CA PRO A 158 18.04 12.48 -7.67
C PRO A 158 18.66 12.57 -9.07
N PRO A 159 18.31 13.59 -9.88
CA PRO A 159 18.92 13.76 -11.19
C PRO A 159 20.44 13.73 -11.02
N PRO A 160 21.19 13.07 -11.92
CA PRO A 160 22.64 13.06 -11.83
C PRO A 160 23.09 14.51 -11.73
N SER A 161 23.73 14.83 -10.61
CA SER A 161 24.43 16.09 -10.44
C SER A 161 25.38 16.17 -11.62
N HIS A 162 25.13 17.10 -12.55
CA HIS A 162 26.13 17.51 -13.50
C HIS A 162 27.26 18.15 -12.68
N ALA A 163 28.14 17.29 -12.16
CA ALA A 163 29.48 17.68 -11.81
C ALA A 163 30.01 18.41 -13.03
N LYS A 164 30.32 19.70 -12.83
CA LYS A 164 31.07 20.53 -13.75
C LYS A 164 32.29 19.74 -14.22
N ALA A 165 32.18 19.10 -15.37
CA ALA A 165 33.31 18.67 -16.16
C ALA A 165 33.83 19.93 -16.86
N GLU A 166 34.79 20.55 -16.19
CA GLU A 166 36.09 20.80 -16.81
C GLU A 166 36.06 21.67 -18.07
N GLU A 167 36.05 22.98 -17.81
CA GLU A 167 36.67 23.98 -18.66
C GLU A 167 38.18 23.68 -18.76
N ALA A 168 38.56 22.81 -19.70
CA ALA A 168 39.95 22.65 -20.14
C ALA A 168 39.99 22.03 -21.55
N ALA A 169 40.27 22.87 -22.54
CA ALA A 169 41.17 22.59 -23.68
C ALA A 169 40.80 23.49 -24.87
N ALA A 170 41.41 24.68 -24.93
CA ALA A 170 41.61 25.38 -26.18
C ALA A 170 42.61 24.57 -27.04
N PRO A 171 42.34 24.30 -28.33
CA PRO A 171 43.33 23.68 -29.20
C PRO A 171 44.36 24.73 -29.67
N PRO A 172 45.65 24.39 -29.75
CA PRO A 172 46.65 25.25 -30.37
C PRO A 172 46.54 25.16 -31.91
N PRO A 173 46.76 26.25 -32.67
CA PRO A 173 46.93 26.17 -34.11
C PRO A 173 48.38 25.82 -34.49
N SER A 174 48.53 24.96 -35.49
CA SER A 174 49.76 24.55 -36.19
C SER A 174 49.32 23.94 -37.52
N VAL A 175 49.83 24.24 -38.72
CA VAL A 175 50.84 25.18 -39.27
C VAL A 175 50.55 25.25 -40.80
N GLU A 176 51.38 26.01 -41.56
CA GLU A 176 51.61 25.97 -43.04
C GLU A 176 50.78 26.95 -43.90
N ALA A 177 51.40 28.01 -44.45
CA ALA A 177 52.32 28.09 -45.60
C ALA A 177 51.59 28.15 -46.96
N THR A 178 51.44 29.37 -47.49
CA THR A 178 51.79 29.80 -48.86
C THR A 178 51.80 31.33 -48.86
#